data_AF-A0A522WJN3-F1
#
_entry.id   AF-A0A522WJN3-F1
#
_cell.length_a   1.000
_cell.length_b   1.000
_cell.length_c   1.000
_cell.angle_alpha   90.00
_cell.angle_beta   90.00
_cell.angle_gamma   90.00
#
_symmetry.space_group_name_H-M   'P 1'
#
loop_
_entity.id
_entity.type
_entity.pdbx_description
1 polymer ?
#
loop_
_entity_poly.entity_id
_entity_poly.type
_entity_poly.pdbx_seq_one_letter_code
_entity_poly.pdbx_strand_id
1 'polypeptide(L)'
;MSFTAEVTGNWRRKNNALEGVVTPELLSELGEVAVKMLRERMAKGIDVEGRPFQPYSAGWKKARVKRGKASAPVDLNFEGNMLASMKAIVNAAGGEVAISFENGKEAEKANFHNVSGAGSSKVRRVFLGLTESEADVLEELLKSRLAKTAAFS
;
A
#
# COMPACT_ATOMS: atom_id res chain seq x y z
N MET A 1 -2.58 -16.11 -10.72
CA MET A 1 -3.54 -15.01 -10.88
C MET A 1 -3.14 -13.91 -9.93
N SER A 2 -2.55 -12.84 -10.47
CA SER A 2 -2.22 -11.60 -9.76
C SER A 2 -3.37 -10.61 -10.00
N PHE A 3 -3.77 -9.87 -8.96
CA PHE A 3 -4.77 -8.82 -9.04
C PHE A 3 -4.05 -7.47 -8.96
N THR A 4 -4.12 -6.69 -10.03
CA THR A 4 -3.59 -5.33 -10.13
C THR A 4 -4.76 -4.36 -9.93
N ALA A 5 -4.71 -3.53 -8.90
CA ALA A 5 -5.59 -2.37 -8.79
C ALA A 5 -4.96 -1.23 -9.59
N GLU A 6 -5.46 -1.02 -10.81
CA GLU A 6 -5.03 0.09 -11.66
C GLU A 6 -5.61 1.42 -11.14
N VAL A 7 -4.73 2.32 -10.69
CA VAL A 7 -5.05 3.74 -10.52
C VAL A 7 -4.75 4.40 -11.87
N THR A 8 -5.66 4.27 -12.84
CA THR A 8 -5.45 4.82 -14.19
C THR A 8 -5.79 6.31 -14.23
N GLY A 9 -4.76 7.15 -14.12
CA GLY A 9 -4.82 8.57 -14.48
C GLY A 9 -4.28 8.76 -15.89
N ASN A 10 -5.14 9.04 -16.87
CA ASN A 10 -4.77 9.17 -18.28
C ASN A 10 -3.96 10.48 -18.55
N TRP A 11 -2.71 10.53 -18.10
CA TRP A 11 -1.84 11.72 -18.15
C TRP A 11 -0.95 11.79 -19.40
N ARG A 12 -0.73 10.66 -20.08
CA ARG A 12 0.28 10.50 -21.14
C ARG A 12 -0.02 11.27 -22.45
N ARG A 13 -1.22 11.84 -22.63
CA ARG A 13 -1.58 12.59 -23.85
C ARG A 13 -1.21 14.08 -23.86
N LYS A 14 -0.69 14.66 -22.77
CA LYS A 14 -0.45 16.12 -22.71
C LYS A 14 0.97 16.62 -22.47
N ASN A 15 1.96 15.82 -22.06
CA ASN A 15 3.27 16.37 -21.68
C ASN A 15 4.47 15.62 -22.27
N ASN A 16 5.00 16.15 -23.38
CA ASN A 16 6.30 15.80 -23.95
C ASN A 16 7.48 16.44 -23.17
N ALA A 17 7.21 17.18 -22.09
CA ALA A 17 8.18 17.96 -21.32
C ALA A 17 8.75 17.23 -20.09
N LEU A 18 8.29 16.00 -19.81
CA LEU A 18 8.71 15.19 -18.66
C LEU A 18 9.47 13.91 -19.04
N GLU A 19 9.63 13.64 -20.34
CA GLU A 19 10.48 12.53 -20.79
C GLU A 19 11.93 12.78 -20.35
N GLY A 20 12.46 11.88 -19.52
CA GLY A 20 13.83 11.92 -19.00
C GLY A 20 13.98 12.41 -17.55
N VAL A 21 12.95 13.04 -16.98
CA VAL A 21 13.02 13.62 -15.61
C VAL A 21 12.46 12.66 -14.56
N VAL A 22 11.38 11.94 -14.89
CA VAL A 22 10.83 10.85 -14.06
C VAL A 22 11.37 9.53 -14.57
N THR A 23 12.38 9.00 -13.89
CA THR A 23 13.03 7.75 -14.29
C THR A 23 12.42 6.54 -13.59
N PRO A 24 12.57 5.32 -14.15
CA PRO A 24 12.15 4.09 -13.48
C PRO A 24 12.75 3.93 -12.08
N GLU A 25 13.99 4.39 -11.88
CA GLU A 25 14.70 4.33 -10.59
C GLU A 25 14.04 5.25 -9.56
N LEU A 26 13.68 6.47 -9.96
CA LEU A 26 12.95 7.41 -9.08
C LEU A 26 11.57 6.86 -8.71
N LEU A 27 10.86 6.28 -9.68
CA LEU A 27 9.56 5.63 -9.42
C LEU A 27 9.72 4.42 -8.49
N SER A 28 10.80 3.65 -8.63
CA SER A 28 11.10 2.54 -7.72
C SER A 28 11.34 3.03 -6.29
N GLU A 29 12.14 4.09 -6.12
CA GLU A 29 12.39 4.70 -4.82
C GLU A 29 11.09 5.18 -4.16
N LEU A 30 10.26 5.92 -4.89
CA LEU A 30 8.96 6.38 -4.41
C LEU A 30 8.05 5.21 -4.03
N GLY A 31 8.06 4.15 -4.83
CA GLY A 31 7.30 2.94 -4.54
C GLY A 31 7.74 2.21 -3.27
N GLU A 32 9.06 2.09 -3.04
CA GLU A 32 9.59 1.49 -1.82
C GLU A 32 9.24 2.31 -0.59
N VAL A 33 9.31 3.64 -0.68
CA VAL A 33 8.91 4.55 0.40
C VAL A 33 7.40 4.39 0.69
N ALA A 34 6.57 4.36 -0.35
CA ALA A 34 5.13 4.13 -0.21
C ALA A 34 4.83 2.78 0.48
N VAL A 35 5.48 1.69 0.04
CA VAL A 35 5.35 0.36 0.67
C VAL A 35 5.71 0.42 2.14
N LYS A 36 6.80 1.10 2.49
CA LYS A 36 7.24 1.25 3.89
C LYS A 36 6.20 1.98 4.73
N MET A 37 5.67 3.09 4.23
CA MET A 37 4.64 3.89 4.94
C MET A 37 3.37 3.09 5.16
N LEU A 38 2.88 2.39 4.13
CA LEU A 38 1.74 1.48 4.24
C LEU A 38 1.99 0.38 5.28
N ARG A 39 3.16 -0.27 5.27
CA ARG A 39 3.52 -1.30 6.26
C ARG A 39 3.47 -0.78 7.68
N GLU A 40 4.05 0.39 7.93
CA GLU A 40 4.08 1.01 9.25
C GLU A 40 2.67 1.38 9.73
N ARG A 41 1.83 1.93 8.86
CA ARG A 41 0.43 2.27 9.18
C ARG A 41 -0.41 1.03 9.45
N MET A 42 -0.28 -0.01 8.61
CA MET A 42 -0.98 -1.28 8.79
C MET A 42 -0.53 -2.04 10.05
N ALA A 43 0.75 -1.94 10.43
CA ALA A 43 1.26 -2.51 11.68
C ALA A 43 0.68 -1.82 12.92
N LYS A 44 0.33 -0.53 12.82
CA LYS A 44 -0.42 0.21 13.85
C LYS A 44 -1.93 -0.09 13.83
N GLY A 45 -2.40 -0.83 12.83
CA GLY A 45 -3.81 -1.16 12.67
C GLY A 45 -4.66 0.04 12.23
N ILE A 46 -4.12 0.89 11.36
CA ILE A 46 -4.78 2.12 10.89
C ILE A 46 -5.14 2.00 9.40
N ASP A 47 -6.35 2.42 9.05
CA ASP A 47 -6.88 2.42 7.67
C ASP A 47 -6.41 3.65 6.86
N VAL A 48 -6.78 3.70 5.59
CA VAL A 48 -6.39 4.79 4.67
C VAL A 48 -7.04 6.14 5.03
N GLU A 49 -8.11 6.13 5.83
CA GLU A 49 -8.77 7.33 6.35
C GLU A 49 -8.19 7.73 7.73
N GLY A 50 -7.11 7.09 8.19
CA GLY A 50 -6.49 7.37 9.48
C GLY A 50 -7.25 6.80 10.69
N ARG A 51 -8.27 5.95 10.47
CA ARG A 51 -9.07 5.34 11.53
C ARG A 51 -8.51 3.99 11.97
N PRO A 52 -8.65 3.59 13.24
CA PRO A 52 -8.31 2.24 13.67
C PRO A 52 -9.13 1.17 12.94
N PHE A 53 -8.52 0.03 12.62
CA PHE A 53 -9.22 -1.11 12.04
C PHE A 53 -10.33 -1.61 12.95
N GLN A 54 -11.39 -2.09 12.32
CA GLN A 54 -12.52 -2.68 13.03
C GLN A 54 -12.04 -3.84 13.94
N PRO A 55 -12.39 -3.80 15.25
CA PRO A 55 -12.04 -4.83 16.21
C PRO A 55 -12.48 -6.22 15.76
N TYR A 56 -11.73 -7.25 16.18
CA TYR A 56 -12.18 -8.63 16.00
C TYR A 56 -13.47 -8.91 16.78
N SER A 57 -14.29 -9.82 16.26
CA SER A 57 -15.44 -10.35 17.00
C SER A 57 -14.99 -11.03 18.29
N ALA A 58 -15.86 -11.06 19.31
CA ALA A 58 -15.54 -11.66 20.61
C ALA A 58 -15.08 -13.12 20.49
N GLY A 59 -15.72 -13.91 19.61
CA GLY A 59 -15.31 -15.29 19.33
C GLY A 59 -13.92 -15.40 18.72
N TRP A 60 -13.60 -14.53 17.75
CA TRP A 60 -12.29 -14.53 17.11
C TRP A 60 -11.17 -14.02 18.04
N LYS A 61 -11.47 -13.05 18.91
CA LYS A 61 -10.54 -12.62 19.97
C LYS A 61 -10.15 -13.80 20.88
N LYS A 62 -11.13 -14.57 21.36
CA LYS A 62 -10.89 -15.77 22.18
C LYS A 62 -10.04 -16.80 21.42
N ALA A 63 -10.32 -17.02 20.15
CA ALA A 63 -9.54 -17.93 19.31
C ALA A 63 -8.08 -17.46 19.11
N ARG A 64 -7.83 -16.16 18.90
CA ARG A 64 -6.47 -15.58 18.80
C ARG A 64 -5.69 -15.77 20.11
N VAL A 65 -6.31 -15.43 21.25
CA VAL A 65 -5.69 -15.59 22.58
C VAL A 65 -5.35 -17.05 22.85
N LYS A 66 -6.24 -17.99 22.54
CA LYS A 66 -5.99 -19.43 22.68
C LYS A 66 -4.80 -19.91 21.84
N ARG A 67 -4.51 -19.24 20.72
CA ARG A 67 -3.38 -19.51 19.83
C ARG A 67 -2.11 -18.71 20.19
N GLY A 68 -2.09 -18.03 21.34
CA GLY A 68 -0.96 -17.22 21.79
C GLY A 68 -0.71 -15.96 20.94
N LYS A 69 -1.73 -15.46 20.24
CA LYS A 69 -1.65 -14.28 19.37
C LYS A 69 -2.29 -13.06 20.04
N ALA A 70 -1.75 -11.88 19.76
CA ALA A 70 -2.32 -10.60 20.21
C ALA A 70 -3.78 -10.47 19.75
N SER A 71 -4.67 -9.97 20.59
CA SER A 71 -6.09 -9.77 20.23
C SER A 71 -6.48 -8.31 20.01
N ALA A 72 -5.54 -7.39 20.31
CA ALA A 72 -5.59 -5.96 20.06
C ALA A 72 -4.16 -5.36 20.10
N PRO A 73 -3.88 -4.25 19.39
CA PRO A 73 -4.71 -3.67 18.33
C PRO A 73 -4.92 -4.65 17.17
N VAL A 74 -5.97 -4.44 16.37
CA VAL A 74 -6.18 -5.27 15.19
C VAL A 74 -5.15 -4.87 14.15
N ASP A 75 -4.22 -5.76 13.88
CA ASP A 75 -3.24 -5.63 12.82
C ASP A 75 -3.52 -6.64 11.72
N LEU A 76 -2.94 -6.40 10.54
CA LEU A 76 -2.99 -7.35 9.44
C LEU A 76 -1.87 -8.40 9.54
N ASN A 77 -1.20 -8.48 10.70
CA ASN A 77 -0.14 -9.43 11.01
C ASN A 77 -0.70 -10.65 11.77
N PHE A 78 -1.33 -11.58 11.07
CA PHE A 78 -1.69 -12.87 11.69
C PHE A 78 -0.57 -13.92 11.54
N GLU A 79 -0.01 -14.04 10.34
CA GLU A 79 1.11 -14.92 10.00
C GLU A 79 2.31 -14.16 9.40
N GLY A 80 2.29 -12.82 9.44
CA GLY A 80 3.37 -11.96 8.93
C GLY A 80 3.53 -11.92 7.39
N ASN A 81 2.92 -12.85 6.68
CA ASN A 81 3.15 -13.02 5.24
C ASN A 81 2.54 -11.91 4.37
N MET A 82 1.41 -11.33 4.75
CA MET A 82 0.71 -10.36 3.90
C MET A 82 1.51 -9.06 3.74
N LEU A 83 1.94 -8.45 4.85
CA LEU A 83 2.77 -7.22 4.81
C LEU A 83 4.12 -7.47 4.15
N ALA A 84 4.74 -8.61 4.44
CA ALA A 84 6.03 -8.99 3.86
C ALA A 84 5.94 -9.18 2.34
N SER A 85 4.84 -9.74 1.84
CA SER A 85 4.63 -9.98 0.41
C SER A 85 4.27 -8.73 -0.41
N MET A 86 4.05 -7.59 0.24
CA MET A 86 3.70 -6.34 -0.44
C MET A 86 4.93 -5.77 -1.15
N LYS A 87 4.78 -5.43 -2.44
CA LYS A 87 5.82 -4.84 -3.28
C LYS A 87 5.29 -3.71 -4.14
N ALA A 88 6.15 -2.76 -4.45
CA ALA A 88 5.91 -1.78 -5.50
C ALA A 88 6.31 -2.39 -6.85
N ILE A 89 5.44 -2.25 -7.85
CA ILE A 89 5.72 -2.56 -9.24
C ILE A 89 5.74 -1.24 -9.99
N VAL A 90 6.87 -0.92 -10.58
CA VAL A 90 7.03 0.25 -11.43
C VAL A 90 6.52 -0.08 -12.82
N ASN A 91 5.52 0.67 -13.29
CA ASN A 91 5.16 0.70 -14.69
C ASN A 91 5.85 1.89 -15.36
N ALA A 92 7.10 1.66 -15.77
CA ALA A 92 7.94 2.69 -16.40
C ALA A 92 7.31 3.29 -17.65
N ALA A 93 6.57 2.49 -18.43
CA ALA A 93 5.86 2.96 -19.63
C ALA A 93 4.63 3.82 -19.30
N GLY A 94 4.07 3.68 -18.10
CA GLY A 94 2.95 4.48 -17.60
C GLY A 94 3.37 5.68 -16.76
N GLY A 95 4.59 5.69 -16.23
CA GLY A 95 5.02 6.68 -15.22
C GLY A 95 4.34 6.46 -13.86
N GLU A 96 3.91 5.22 -13.59
CA GLU A 96 3.07 4.88 -12.44
C GLU A 96 3.74 3.84 -11.56
N VAL A 97 3.38 3.84 -10.27
CA VAL A 97 3.77 2.80 -9.31
C VAL A 97 2.50 2.13 -8.80
N ALA A 98 2.44 0.81 -8.92
CA ALA A 98 1.35 -0.01 -8.39
C ALA A 98 1.83 -0.80 -7.18
N ILE A 99 0.99 -0.90 -6.14
CA ILE A 99 1.24 -1.80 -5.01
C ILE A 99 0.63 -3.16 -5.32
N SER A 100 1.44 -4.21 -5.20
CA SER A 100 1.05 -5.60 -5.47
C SER A 100 1.49 -6.53 -4.34
N PHE A 101 1.05 -7.79 -4.43
CA PHE A 101 1.46 -8.85 -3.52
C PHE A 101 2.08 -10.00 -4.31
N GLU A 102 3.24 -10.47 -3.87
CA GLU A 102 3.98 -11.54 -4.57
C GLU A 102 3.26 -12.89 -4.55
N ASN A 103 2.52 -13.16 -3.48
CA ASN A 103 1.83 -14.42 -3.27
C ASN A 103 0.34 -14.25 -3.52
N GLY A 104 -0.23 -15.04 -4.44
CA GLY A 104 -1.66 -15.01 -4.77
C GLY A 104 -2.58 -15.21 -3.56
N LYS A 105 -2.17 -16.01 -2.56
CA LYS A 105 -2.95 -16.18 -1.32
C LYS A 105 -2.97 -14.91 -0.46
N GLU A 106 -1.87 -14.17 -0.44
CA GLU A 106 -1.78 -12.92 0.30
C GLU A 106 -2.49 -11.79 -0.46
N ALA A 107 -2.43 -11.79 -1.79
CA ALA A 107 -3.22 -10.91 -2.64
C ALA A 107 -4.74 -11.11 -2.42
N GLU A 108 -5.17 -12.36 -2.31
CA GLU A 108 -6.57 -12.70 -2.03
C GLU A 108 -7.01 -12.22 -0.63
N LYS A 109 -6.19 -12.46 0.40
CA LYS A 109 -6.43 -11.92 1.75
C LYS A 109 -6.52 -10.39 1.74
N ALA A 110 -5.61 -9.73 1.02
CA ALA A 110 -5.61 -8.28 0.85
C ALA A 110 -6.92 -7.81 0.18
N ASN A 111 -7.38 -8.49 -0.86
CA ASN A 111 -8.65 -8.19 -1.53
C ASN A 111 -9.85 -8.32 -0.59
N PHE A 112 -9.93 -9.40 0.21
CA PHE A 112 -10.99 -9.54 1.19
C PHE A 112 -10.97 -8.43 2.24
N HIS A 113 -9.80 -8.03 2.70
CA HIS A 113 -9.70 -6.95 3.67
C HIS A 113 -9.97 -5.58 3.05
N ASN A 114 -9.55 -5.32 1.82
CA ASN A 114 -9.64 -4.01 1.21
C ASN A 114 -10.96 -3.75 0.46
N VAL A 115 -11.53 -4.75 -0.20
CA VAL A 115 -12.67 -4.58 -1.14
C VAL A 115 -13.87 -5.43 -0.73
N SER A 116 -13.72 -6.75 -0.67
CA SER A 116 -14.86 -7.69 -0.63
C SER A 116 -15.46 -7.89 0.76
N GLY A 117 -14.68 -7.63 1.82
CA GLY A 117 -15.04 -7.91 3.21
C GLY A 117 -14.59 -9.30 3.66
N ALA A 118 -13.95 -9.37 4.83
CA ALA A 118 -13.37 -10.59 5.38
C ALA A 118 -14.29 -11.28 6.40
N GLY A 119 -14.36 -12.61 6.30
CA GLY A 119 -15.13 -13.48 7.18
C GLY A 119 -16.66 -13.34 7.02
N SER A 120 -17.42 -14.03 7.87
CA SER A 120 -18.89 -14.04 7.82
C SER A 120 -19.52 -12.66 8.01
N SER A 121 -18.84 -11.77 8.73
CA SER A 121 -19.28 -10.39 8.96
C SER A 121 -18.85 -9.40 7.86
N LYS A 122 -18.16 -9.89 6.80
CA LYS A 122 -17.66 -9.09 5.67
C LYS A 122 -16.93 -7.80 6.10
N VAL A 123 -16.07 -7.92 7.11
CA VAL A 123 -15.36 -6.77 7.68
C VAL A 123 -14.31 -6.24 6.70
N ARG A 124 -14.42 -4.96 6.36
CA ARG A 124 -13.44 -4.25 5.53
C ARG A 124 -12.48 -3.44 6.42
N ARG A 125 -11.23 -3.43 6.01
CA ARG A 125 -10.10 -2.70 6.57
C ARG A 125 -9.43 -2.06 5.36
N VAL A 126 -9.96 -0.94 4.88
CA VAL A 126 -9.49 -0.31 3.64
C VAL A 126 -8.11 0.28 3.91
N PHE A 127 -7.06 -0.47 3.58
CA PHE A 127 -5.69 -0.13 3.96
C PHE A 127 -4.85 0.31 2.76
N LEU A 128 -5.21 -0.15 1.55
CA LEU A 128 -4.54 0.24 0.32
C LEU A 128 -4.94 1.67 -0.06
N GLY A 129 -3.95 2.41 -0.54
CA GLY A 129 -4.04 3.85 -0.77
C GLY A 129 -3.13 4.61 0.19
N LEU A 130 -2.88 5.87 -0.17
CA LEU A 130 -2.12 6.80 0.64
C LEU A 130 -3.10 7.70 1.40
N THR A 131 -2.78 8.01 2.65
CA THR A 131 -3.41 9.15 3.33
C THR A 131 -2.93 10.46 2.68
N GLU A 132 -3.61 11.57 2.96
CA GLU A 132 -3.17 12.91 2.51
C GLU A 132 -1.73 13.21 2.95
N SER A 133 -1.43 13.00 4.23
CA SER A 133 -0.07 13.17 4.76
C SER A 133 0.97 12.23 4.11
N GLU A 134 0.56 11.02 3.73
CA GLU A 134 1.44 10.07 3.05
C GLU A 134 1.73 10.52 1.61
N ALA A 135 0.73 11.08 0.93
CA ALA A 135 0.87 11.67 -0.40
C ALA A 135 1.76 12.92 -0.38
N ASP A 136 1.60 13.81 0.60
CA ASP A 136 2.42 15.02 0.74
C ASP A 136 3.91 14.69 0.88
N VAL A 137 4.25 13.67 1.68
CA VAL A 137 5.63 13.21 1.87
C VAL A 137 6.23 12.70 0.56
N LEU A 138 5.46 11.96 -0.23
CA LEU A 138 5.91 11.46 -1.53
C LEU A 138 6.04 12.58 -2.56
N GLU A 139 5.15 13.57 -2.53
CA GLU A 139 5.22 14.74 -3.40
C GLU A 139 6.47 15.58 -3.10
N GLU A 140 6.76 15.84 -1.82
CA GLU A 140 7.98 16.56 -1.41
C GLU A 140 9.26 15.79 -1.74
N LEU A 141 9.24 14.46 -1.59
CA LEU A 141 10.35 13.60 -2.00
C LEU A 141 10.58 13.68 -3.52
N LEU A 142 9.50 13.62 -4.31
CA LEU A 142 9.57 13.79 -5.76
C LEU A 142 10.16 15.15 -6.12
N LYS A 143 9.61 16.26 -5.60
CA LYS A 143 10.12 17.62 -5.84
C LYS A 143 11.61 17.75 -5.50
N SER A 144 12.02 17.22 -4.34
CA SER A 144 13.41 17.23 -3.89
C SER A 144 14.33 16.49 -4.87
N ARG A 145 13.90 15.32 -5.36
CA ARG A 145 14.66 14.53 -6.33
C ARG A 145 14.77 15.24 -7.68
N LEU A 146 13.68 15.82 -8.17
CA LEU A 146 13.68 16.58 -9.42
C LEU A 146 14.59 17.81 -9.36
N ALA A 147 14.52 18.57 -8.26
CA ALA A 147 15.38 19.75 -8.05
C ALA A 147 16.87 19.38 -8.00
N LYS A 148 17.19 18.23 -7.38
CA LYS A 148 18.57 17.73 -7.35
C LYS A 148 19.04 17.38 -8.76
N THR A 149 18.25 16.66 -9.55
CA THR A 149 18.63 16.29 -10.93
C THR A 149 18.87 17.54 -11.80
N ALA A 150 18.02 18.57 -11.68
CA ALA A 150 18.17 19.82 -12.41
C ALA A 150 19.41 20.65 -12.00
N ALA A 151 19.93 20.47 -10.78
CA ALA A 151 21.12 21.17 -10.30
C ALA A 151 22.44 20.53 -10.81
N PHE A 152 22.38 19.31 -11.36
CA PHE A 152 23.54 18.57 -11.88
C PHE A 152 23.56 18.44 -13.42
N SER A 153 22.55 18.98 -14.12
CA SER A 153 22.47 19.06 -15.59
C SER A 153 22.87 20.45 -16.09
#